data_AF-A0A7S3AIW9-F1
#
_entry.id   AF-A0A7S3AIW9-F1
#
_cell.length_a   1.000
_cell.length_b   1.000
_cell.length_c   1.000
_cell.angle_alpha   90.00
_cell.angle_beta   90.00
_cell.angle_gamma   90.00
#
_symmetry.space_group_name_H-M   'P 1'
#
loop_
_entity.id
_entity.type
_entity.pdbx_description
1 polymer ?
#
loop_
_entity_poly.entity_id
_entity_poly.type
_entity_poly.pdbx_seq_one_letter_code
_entity_poly.pdbx_strand_id
1 'polypeptide(L)'
;EQYRPEAGIKMCPATVEGRGCSFGEGCRYSHDMVAYMKQRATDLGETCPIFELRRHCRFGATCRFGSVHIRSDGSNVCGEMQGEEEETNIMPPSLNGQLRRKGGYDFSRADAISKRVLADVARQQQQGQHSQPPPAIVTPSAPTAESAAPEATSAADADGADAAAKAAAFSERAA
;
A
#
# COMPACT_ATOMS: atom_id res chain seq x y z
N GLU A 1 -12.16 -3.65 27.60
CA GLU A 1 -12.97 -3.35 26.40
C GLU A 1 -12.10 -3.38 25.14
N GLN A 2 -12.67 -3.78 24.00
CA GLN A 2 -12.00 -3.67 22.70
C GLN A 2 -12.02 -2.20 22.27
N TYR A 3 -10.86 -1.61 21.96
CA TYR A 3 -10.76 -0.31 21.31
C TYR A 3 -11.49 -0.36 19.96
N ARG A 4 -12.76 0.06 19.95
CA ARG A 4 -13.57 0.26 18.74
C ARG A 4 -13.56 1.76 18.48
N PRO A 5 -12.73 2.27 17.57
CA PRO A 5 -12.79 3.70 17.24
C PRO A 5 -14.17 4.00 16.64
N GLU A 6 -14.99 4.76 17.37
CA GLU A 6 -16.42 4.95 17.07
C GLU A 6 -16.74 6.07 16.07
N ALA A 7 -15.75 6.82 15.57
CA ALA A 7 -16.04 8.09 14.89
C ALA A 7 -15.67 8.18 13.40
N GLY A 8 -15.58 7.05 12.68
CA GLY A 8 -15.26 7.06 11.24
C GLY A 8 -16.40 6.50 10.39
N ILE A 9 -16.83 7.24 9.35
CA ILE A 9 -17.72 6.71 8.31
C ILE A 9 -17.06 5.48 7.68
N LYS A 10 -17.77 4.35 7.70
CA LYS A 10 -17.32 3.12 7.03
C LYS A 10 -17.98 3.05 5.66
N MET A 11 -17.16 3.13 4.61
CA MET A 11 -17.63 3.00 3.25
C MET A 11 -17.97 1.56 2.89
N CYS A 12 -18.98 1.42 2.04
CA CYS A 12 -19.34 0.13 1.48
C CYS A 12 -18.23 -0.34 0.52
N PRO A 13 -17.70 -1.56 0.71
CA PRO A 13 -16.65 -2.09 -0.17
C PRO A 13 -17.08 -2.12 -1.65
N ALA A 14 -18.33 -2.49 -1.93
CA ALA A 14 -18.84 -2.52 -3.29
C ALA A 14 -18.82 -1.13 -3.94
N THR A 15 -19.26 -0.10 -3.21
CA THR A 15 -19.22 1.29 -3.69
C THR A 15 -17.79 1.77 -3.94
N VAL A 16 -16.85 1.42 -3.05
CA VAL A 16 -15.43 1.78 -3.20
C VAL A 16 -14.81 1.14 -4.45
N GLU A 17 -15.26 -0.06 -4.81
CA GLU A 17 -14.83 -0.77 -6.02
C GLU A 17 -15.59 -0.33 -7.28
N GLY A 18 -16.54 0.61 -7.17
CA GLY A 18 -17.40 1.01 -8.29
C GLY A 18 -18.43 -0.04 -8.70
N ARG A 19 -18.69 -1.04 -7.85
CA ARG A 19 -19.71 -2.08 -8.05
C ARG A 19 -21.03 -1.66 -7.39
N GLY A 20 -22.15 -2.04 -8.00
CA GLY A 20 -23.46 -1.86 -7.39
C GLY A 20 -23.59 -2.66 -6.10
N CYS A 21 -24.00 -2.02 -5.00
CA CYS A 21 -24.22 -2.70 -3.73
C CYS A 21 -25.53 -3.51 -3.77
N SER A 22 -25.45 -4.82 -3.54
CA SER A 22 -26.63 -5.71 -3.50
C SER A 22 -27.62 -5.39 -2.37
N PHE A 23 -27.17 -4.68 -1.32
CA PHE A 23 -28.01 -4.28 -0.19
C PHE A 23 -28.77 -2.97 -0.44
N GLY A 24 -28.45 -2.25 -1.51
CA GLY A 24 -29.11 -0.97 -1.86
C GLY A 24 -29.09 0.01 -0.69
N GLU A 25 -30.25 0.60 -0.39
CA GLU A 25 -30.42 1.58 0.69
C GLU A 25 -30.38 0.95 2.10
N GLY A 26 -30.57 -0.37 2.22
CA GLY A 26 -30.46 -1.10 3.49
C GLY A 26 -29.02 -1.43 3.90
N CYS A 27 -28.03 -0.91 3.17
CA CYS A 27 -26.63 -1.18 3.45
C CYS A 27 -26.22 -0.57 4.80
N ARG A 28 -25.55 -1.36 5.64
CA ARG A 28 -25.01 -0.90 6.94
C ARG A 28 -23.77 -0.02 6.79
N TYR A 29 -23.33 0.23 5.56
CA TYR A 29 -22.16 1.04 5.22
C TYR A 29 -22.57 2.22 4.36
N SER A 30 -21.80 3.31 4.41
CA SER A 30 -22.08 4.51 3.61
C SER A 30 -21.80 4.26 2.12
N HIS A 31 -22.66 4.82 1.27
CA HIS A 31 -22.49 4.89 -0.19
C HIS A 31 -22.07 6.28 -0.67
N ASP A 32 -22.00 7.27 0.23
CA ASP A 32 -21.64 8.64 -0.12
C ASP A 32 -20.12 8.83 -0.14
N MET A 33 -19.54 8.77 -1.35
CA MET A 33 -18.11 8.98 -1.59
C MET A 33 -17.66 10.39 -1.24
N VAL A 34 -18.49 11.39 -1.49
CA VAL A 34 -18.14 12.80 -1.30
C VAL A 34 -18.09 13.14 0.18
N ALA A 35 -19.08 12.71 0.97
CA ALA A 35 -19.06 12.86 2.41
C ALA A 35 -17.85 12.15 3.04
N TYR A 36 -17.53 10.95 2.55
CA TYR A 36 -16.37 10.20 3.04
C TYR A 36 -15.06 10.94 2.77
N MET A 37 -14.83 11.42 1.56
CA MET A 37 -13.59 12.14 1.23
C MET A 37 -13.37 13.40 2.05
N LYS A 38 -14.44 14.07 2.49
CA LYS A 38 -14.37 15.24 3.38
C LYS A 38 -13.96 14.88 4.81
N GLN A 39 -14.41 13.74 5.33
CA GLN A 39 -14.06 13.29 6.69
C GLN A 39 -12.76 12.49 6.73
N ARG A 40 -12.32 11.97 5.58
CA ARG A 40 -11.15 11.13 5.45
C ARG A 40 -9.93 11.78 6.12
N ALA A 41 -9.27 11.01 6.97
CA ALA A 41 -8.03 11.44 7.61
C ALA A 41 -6.94 11.66 6.57
N THR A 42 -5.98 12.52 6.89
CA THR A 42 -4.82 12.78 6.05
C THR A 42 -4.04 11.48 5.77
N ASP A 43 -3.52 11.41 4.54
CA ASP A 43 -2.66 10.32 4.09
C ASP A 43 -1.38 10.22 4.92
N LEU A 44 -0.86 9.00 5.05
CA LEU A 44 0.34 8.70 5.85
C LEU A 44 1.65 9.01 5.12
N GLY A 45 1.60 9.26 3.81
CA GLY A 45 2.78 9.50 3.00
C GLY A 45 2.42 9.80 1.55
N GLU A 46 3.46 10.02 0.74
CA GLU A 46 3.36 10.47 -0.65
C GLU A 46 3.37 9.33 -1.67
N THR A 47 3.60 8.09 -1.23
CA THR A 47 3.64 6.91 -2.11
C THR A 47 2.78 5.79 -1.53
N CYS A 48 2.08 5.08 -2.42
CA CYS A 48 1.28 3.91 -2.07
C CYS A 48 2.01 2.65 -2.57
N PRO A 49 2.58 1.80 -1.69
CA PRO A 49 3.40 0.66 -2.13
C PRO A 49 2.59 -0.35 -2.95
N ILE A 50 1.29 -0.46 -2.68
CA ILE A 50 0.39 -1.34 -3.42
C ILE A 50 0.15 -0.78 -4.83
N PHE A 51 -0.06 0.53 -4.95
CA PHE A 51 -0.31 1.17 -6.25
C PHE A 51 0.96 1.24 -7.09
N GLU A 52 2.12 1.44 -6.47
CA GLU A 52 3.41 1.43 -7.16
C GLU A 52 3.66 0.07 -7.82
N LEU A 53 3.42 -1.01 -7.06
CA LEU A 53 3.62 -2.37 -7.55
C LEU A 53 2.55 -2.82 -8.55
N ARG A 54 1.27 -2.67 -8.19
CA ARG A 54 0.14 -3.27 -8.95
C ARG A 54 -0.49 -2.31 -9.95
N ARG A 55 -0.15 -1.02 -9.90
CA ARG A 55 -0.85 0.08 -10.61
C ARG A 55 -2.36 0.14 -10.34
N HIS A 56 -2.80 -0.54 -9.28
CA HIS A 56 -4.17 -0.60 -8.81
C HIS A 56 -4.18 -0.99 -7.32
N CYS A 57 -4.79 -0.15 -6.48
CA CYS A 57 -4.85 -0.40 -5.04
C CYS A 57 -6.20 -1.01 -4.63
N ARG A 58 -6.22 -2.24 -4.10
CA ARG A 58 -7.45 -2.91 -3.65
C ARG A 58 -8.24 -2.16 -2.58
N PHE A 59 -7.60 -1.24 -1.86
CA PHE A 59 -8.25 -0.46 -0.79
C PHE A 59 -9.00 0.77 -1.32
N GLY A 60 -8.79 1.16 -2.59
CA GLY A 60 -9.48 2.26 -3.25
C GLY A 60 -9.52 3.53 -2.39
N ALA A 61 -10.68 4.19 -2.35
CA ALA A 61 -10.91 5.42 -1.58
C ALA A 61 -10.54 5.32 -0.09
N THR A 62 -10.56 4.12 0.48
CA THR A 62 -10.26 3.88 1.91
C THR A 62 -8.78 3.68 2.21
N CYS A 63 -7.91 3.65 1.18
CA CYS A 63 -6.47 3.58 1.37
C CYS A 63 -5.95 4.76 2.20
N ARG A 64 -4.87 4.60 2.96
CA ARG A 64 -4.18 5.69 3.68
C ARG A 64 -3.08 6.39 2.89
N PHE A 65 -3.01 6.11 1.58
CA PHE A 65 -2.12 6.75 0.60
C PHE A 65 -2.90 7.13 -0.67
N GLY A 66 -4.18 7.48 -0.48
CA GLY A 66 -5.14 7.65 -1.56
C GLY A 66 -4.89 8.89 -2.41
N SER A 67 -4.28 9.95 -1.88
CA SER A 67 -3.92 11.16 -2.64
C SER A 67 -3.17 10.88 -3.95
N VAL A 68 -2.40 9.78 -4.01
CA VAL A 68 -1.57 9.39 -5.15
C VAL A 68 -2.35 8.66 -6.24
N HIS A 69 -3.40 7.93 -5.87
CA HIS A 69 -4.07 6.99 -6.75
C HIS A 69 -5.60 7.07 -6.73
N ILE A 70 -6.16 8.06 -6.04
CA ILE A 70 -7.59 8.34 -6.00
C ILE A 70 -7.84 9.67 -6.69
N ARG A 71 -8.73 9.65 -7.67
CA ARG A 71 -9.17 10.85 -8.38
C ARG A 71 -10.09 11.70 -7.51
N SER A 72 -10.34 12.94 -7.91
CA SER A 72 -11.23 13.87 -7.21
C SER A 72 -12.68 13.38 -7.09
N ASP A 73 -13.12 12.50 -7.98
CA ASP A 73 -14.42 11.84 -7.96
C ASP A 73 -14.48 10.65 -6.97
N GLY A 74 -13.37 10.32 -6.33
CA GLY A 74 -13.23 9.17 -5.43
C GLY A 74 -12.99 7.84 -6.13
N SER A 75 -12.85 7.83 -7.46
CA SER A 75 -12.52 6.64 -8.22
C SER A 75 -11.04 6.25 -8.06
N ASN A 76 -10.80 4.95 -8.06
CA ASN A 76 -9.44 4.41 -8.05
C ASN A 76 -8.82 4.50 -9.45
N VAL A 77 -7.56 4.93 -9.51
CA VAL A 77 -6.78 4.85 -10.74
C VAL A 77 -6.45 3.39 -11.00
N CYS A 78 -6.74 2.94 -12.23
CA CYS A 78 -6.37 1.62 -12.72
C CYS A 78 -5.38 1.82 -13.87
N GLY A 79 -4.12 1.45 -13.66
CA GLY A 79 -3.13 1.31 -14.73
C GLY A 79 -2.98 -0.14 -15.18
N GLU A 80 -2.15 -0.36 -16.20
CA GLU A 80 -1.76 -1.72 -16.60
C GLU A 80 -0.99 -2.39 -15.46
N MET A 81 -1.41 -3.60 -15.08
CA MET A 81 -0.80 -4.34 -13.98
C MET A 81 0.61 -4.77 -14.40
N GLN A 82 1.62 -4.31 -13.66
CA GLN A 82 2.99 -4.77 -13.85
C GLN A 82 3.20 -6.03 -13.01
N GLY A 83 3.31 -7.18 -13.69
CA GLY A 83 3.69 -8.46 -13.09
C GLY A 83 2.57 -9.20 -12.34
N GLU A 84 2.65 -10.53 -12.41
CA GLU A 84 1.84 -11.46 -11.61
C GLU A 84 2.51 -11.74 -10.26
N GLU A 85 2.91 -10.70 -9.52
CA GLU A 85 3.44 -10.92 -8.17
C GLU A 85 2.31 -11.34 -7.23
N GLU A 86 2.17 -12.65 -7.06
CA GLU A 86 1.26 -13.28 -6.12
C GLU A 86 1.65 -12.93 -4.68
N GLU A 87 0.65 -12.63 -3.84
CA GLU A 87 0.90 -12.45 -2.42
C GLU A 87 1.34 -13.79 -1.82
N THR A 88 2.55 -13.85 -1.27
CA THR A 88 3.15 -15.10 -0.79
C THR A 88 2.68 -15.52 0.60
N ASN A 89 1.97 -14.64 1.32
CA ASN A 89 1.46 -14.88 2.69
C ASN A 89 -0.06 -15.07 2.71
N ILE A 90 -0.59 -15.88 1.80
CA ILE A 90 -2.02 -16.23 1.79
C ILE A 90 -2.23 -17.46 2.68
N MET A 91 -3.05 -17.32 3.72
CA MET A 91 -3.51 -18.46 4.50
C MET A 91 -4.62 -19.19 3.73
N PRO A 92 -4.45 -20.48 3.38
CA PRO A 92 -5.47 -21.19 2.64
C PRO A 92 -6.75 -21.33 3.48
N PRO A 93 -7.96 -21.29 2.86
CA PRO A 93 -9.23 -21.36 3.58
C PRO A 93 -9.36 -22.60 4.49
N SER A 94 -8.78 -23.73 4.07
CA SER A 94 -8.73 -24.97 4.85
C SER A 94 -7.94 -24.80 6.17
N LEU A 95 -6.79 -24.13 6.12
CA LEU A 95 -5.97 -23.83 7.30
C LEU A 95 -6.70 -22.85 8.22
N ASN A 96 -7.37 -21.83 7.67
CA ASN A 96 -8.19 -20.91 8.48
C ASN A 96 -9.25 -21.65 9.31
N GLY A 97 -9.91 -22.65 8.73
CA GLY A 97 -10.89 -23.49 9.43
C GLY A 97 -10.27 -24.39 10.52
N GLN A 98 -9.01 -24.80 10.35
CA GLN A 98 -8.27 -25.55 11.36
C GLN A 98 -7.84 -24.66 12.53
N LEU A 99 -7.30 -23.46 12.24
CA LEU A 99 -6.84 -22.51 13.26
C LEU A 99 -7.99 -21.93 14.10
N ARG A 100 -9.18 -21.74 13.52
CA ARG A 100 -10.36 -21.21 14.24
C ARG A 100 -11.02 -22.22 15.17
N ARG A 101 -10.86 -23.52 14.90
CA ARG A 101 -11.43 -24.59 15.72
C ARG A 101 -10.46 -24.92 16.85
N LYS A 102 -10.98 -25.00 18.07
CA LYS A 102 -10.18 -25.43 19.23
C LYS A 102 -9.63 -26.84 18.97
N GLY A 103 -8.30 -26.96 18.95
CA GLY A 103 -7.61 -28.22 18.66
C GLY A 103 -7.64 -28.67 17.20
N GLY A 104 -8.04 -27.80 16.25
CA GLY A 104 -8.08 -28.13 14.83
C GLY A 104 -6.71 -28.13 14.13
N TYR A 105 -5.70 -27.53 14.75
CA TYR A 105 -4.33 -27.46 14.27
C TYR A 105 -3.36 -27.87 15.39
N ASP A 106 -2.33 -28.64 15.07
CA ASP A 106 -1.32 -29.05 16.05
C ASP A 106 -0.28 -27.95 16.27
N PHE A 107 -0.30 -27.37 17.47
CA PHE A 107 0.63 -26.33 17.89
C PHE A 107 1.80 -26.87 18.72
N SER A 108 1.97 -28.19 18.87
CA SER A 108 2.99 -28.83 19.71
C SER A 108 4.41 -28.24 19.53
N ARG A 109 4.82 -28.02 18.27
CA ARG A 109 6.10 -27.39 17.93
C ARG A 109 6.17 -25.92 18.37
N ALA A 110 5.13 -25.14 18.10
CA ALA A 110 5.08 -23.72 18.47
C ALA A 110 5.03 -23.54 20.00
N ASP A 111 4.31 -24.41 20.70
CA ASP A 111 4.22 -24.42 22.16
C ASP A 111 5.56 -24.72 22.82
N ALA A 112 6.32 -25.69 22.29
CA ALA A 112 7.66 -26.01 22.78
C ALA A 112 8.61 -24.80 22.65
N ILE A 113 8.58 -24.12 21.50
CA ILE A 113 9.38 -22.92 21.25
C ILE A 113 8.93 -21.78 22.16
N SER A 114 7.63 -21.54 22.26
CA SER A 114 7.07 -20.47 23.09
C SER A 114 7.44 -20.64 24.56
N LYS A 115 7.35 -21.86 25.09
CA LYS A 115 7.79 -22.18 26.46
C LYS A 115 9.26 -21.86 26.67
N ARG A 116 10.12 -22.21 25.71
CA ARG A 116 11.55 -21.90 25.78
C ARG A 116 11.80 -20.39 25.77
N VAL A 117 11.22 -19.67 24.82
CA VAL A 117 11.39 -18.21 24.70
C VAL A 117 10.88 -17.50 25.96
N LEU A 118 9.71 -17.90 26.48
CA LEU A 118 9.17 -17.32 27.72
C LEU A 118 10.06 -17.60 28.93
N ALA A 119 10.62 -18.81 29.04
CA ALA A 119 11.57 -19.13 30.10
C ALA A 119 12.85 -18.28 29.97
N ASP A 120 13.37 -18.09 28.75
CA ASP A 120 14.57 -17.30 28.50
C ASP A 120 14.34 -15.81 28.85
N VAL A 121 13.19 -15.25 28.47
CA VAL A 121 12.77 -13.88 28.84
C VAL A 121 12.63 -13.74 30.35
N ALA A 122 12.03 -14.71 31.05
CA ALA A 122 11.91 -14.69 32.50
C ALA A 122 13.28 -14.73 33.19
N ARG A 123 14.23 -15.54 32.68
CA ARG A 123 15.62 -15.56 33.18
C ARG A 123 16.32 -14.22 32.97
N GLN A 124 16.14 -13.59 31.81
CA GLN A 124 16.71 -12.27 31.53
C GLN A 124 16.12 -11.16 32.42
N GLN A 125 14.81 -11.20 32.71
CA GLN A 125 14.18 -10.24 33.62
C GLN A 125 14.69 -10.38 35.07
N GLN A 126 14.94 -11.62 35.52
CA GLN A 126 15.53 -11.88 36.84
C GLN A 126 17.00 -11.46 36.91
N GLN A 127 17.76 -11.62 35.82
CA GLN A 127 19.16 -11.20 35.72
C GLN A 127 19.32 -9.70 35.46
N GLY A 128 18.28 -9.02 34.95
CA GLY A 128 18.22 -7.58 34.71
C GLY A 128 18.05 -6.70 35.95
N GLN A 129 18.15 -7.26 37.17
CA GLN A 129 18.55 -6.49 38.35
C GLN A 129 20.08 -6.33 38.48
N HIS A 130 20.86 -6.80 37.49
CA HIS A 130 22.23 -6.37 37.26
C HIS A 130 22.46 -5.95 35.80
N SER A 131 22.94 -4.73 35.67
CA SER A 131 23.02 -3.86 34.49
C SER A 131 23.80 -4.41 33.30
N GLN A 132 23.31 -4.16 32.08
CA GLN A 132 24.06 -3.43 31.05
C GLN A 132 23.10 -2.57 30.21
N PRO A 133 23.46 -1.31 29.87
CA PRO A 133 22.70 -0.53 28.91
C PRO A 133 22.73 -1.22 27.54
N PRO A 134 21.70 -1.03 26.70
CA PRO A 134 21.64 -1.65 25.38
C PRO A 134 22.90 -1.31 24.57
N PRO A 135 23.46 -2.25 23.78
CA PRO A 135 24.58 -1.94 22.93
C PRO A 135 24.18 -0.79 22.01
N ALA A 136 25.00 0.27 22.03
CA ALA A 136 24.82 1.41 21.15
C ALA A 136 24.69 0.90 19.71
N ILE A 137 23.55 1.19 19.09
CA ILE A 137 23.38 1.01 17.66
C ILE A 137 24.44 1.92 17.02
N VAL A 138 25.53 1.33 16.55
CA VAL A 138 26.49 2.01 15.70
C VAL A 138 25.74 2.23 14.39
N THR A 139 25.07 3.36 14.27
CA THR A 139 24.60 3.86 12.99
C THR A 139 25.84 4.09 12.14
N PRO A 140 26.05 3.37 11.02
CA PRO A 140 27.06 3.79 10.07
C PRO A 140 26.67 5.19 9.60
N SER A 141 27.57 6.14 9.82
CA SER A 141 27.48 7.50 9.29
C SER A 141 27.14 7.45 7.81
N ALA A 142 26.13 8.24 7.44
CA ALA A 142 25.82 8.53 6.05
C ALA A 142 27.10 8.95 5.30
N PRO A 143 27.41 8.40 4.12
CA PRO A 143 28.43 8.97 3.28
C PRO A 143 27.98 10.38 2.87
N THR A 144 28.82 11.34 3.22
CA THR A 144 28.76 12.73 2.82
C THR A 144 28.60 12.85 1.31
N ALA A 145 27.64 13.68 0.91
CA ALA A 145 27.56 14.22 -0.44
C ALA A 145 28.84 15.03 -0.71
N GLU A 146 29.69 14.54 -1.59
CA GLU A 146 30.76 15.33 -2.19
C GLU A 146 30.33 15.72 -3.61
N SER A 147 30.21 17.02 -3.77
CA SER A 147 29.85 17.73 -4.98
C SER A 147 30.96 17.62 -6.02
N ALA A 148 30.63 17.20 -7.25
CA ALA A 148 31.44 17.49 -8.42
C ALA A 148 30.55 17.61 -9.67
N ALA A 149 30.42 18.83 -10.15
CA ALA A 149 30.11 19.18 -11.53
C ALA A 149 31.10 20.29 -11.92
N PRO A 150 31.33 20.61 -13.21
CA PRO A 150 31.16 19.83 -14.44
C PRO A 150 32.47 19.81 -15.27
N GLU A 151 32.61 18.88 -16.23
CA GLU A 151 33.54 19.10 -17.36
C GLU A 151 32.78 19.05 -18.68
N ALA A 152 32.84 20.18 -19.36
CA ALA A 152 32.44 20.36 -20.75
C ALA A 152 33.61 20.02 -21.66
N THR A 153 33.36 19.24 -22.71
CA THR A 153 34.15 19.33 -23.94
C THR A 153 33.21 19.40 -25.14
N SER A 154 33.47 20.43 -25.92
CA SER A 154 32.76 20.98 -27.06
C SER A 154 33.05 20.29 -28.40
N ALA A 155 32.26 20.74 -29.39
CA ALA A 155 32.47 20.72 -30.86
C ALA A 155 31.95 19.49 -31.60
N ALA A 156 31.29 19.58 -32.76
CA ALA A 156 30.80 20.70 -33.57
C ALA A 156 30.06 20.10 -34.80
N ASP A 157 28.92 20.71 -35.19
CA ASP A 157 28.41 20.99 -36.56
C ASP A 157 28.19 19.81 -37.56
N ALA A 158 27.16 19.75 -38.40
CA ALA A 158 26.49 20.80 -39.16
C ALA A 158 25.10 20.38 -39.72
N ASP A 159 24.21 21.37 -39.80
CA ASP A 159 23.22 21.73 -40.86
C ASP A 159 22.32 20.66 -41.52
N GLY A 160 21.02 20.87 -41.75
CA GLY A 160 20.18 22.06 -41.62
C GLY A 160 18.89 21.91 -42.46
N ALA A 161 17.88 22.73 -42.10
CA ALA A 161 16.72 23.17 -42.91
C ALA A 161 15.72 22.10 -43.42
N ASP A 162 14.43 22.33 -43.61
CA ASP A 162 13.44 23.38 -43.37
C ASP A 162 12.10 22.73 -43.79
N ALA A 163 10.97 23.20 -43.27
CA ALA A 163 9.74 23.45 -44.03
C ALA A 163 8.47 23.17 -43.20
N ALA A 164 7.79 24.27 -42.94
CA ALA A 164 6.45 24.36 -42.40
C ALA A 164 5.36 23.89 -43.39
N ALA A 165 4.22 23.55 -42.78
CA ALA A 165 2.85 23.79 -43.24
C ALA A 165 2.30 23.01 -44.46
N LYS A 166 1.20 22.28 -44.20
CA LYS A 166 -0.14 22.40 -44.84
C LYS A 166 -1.05 21.28 -44.28
N ALA A 167 -2.12 21.62 -43.57
CA ALA A 167 -3.45 21.98 -44.08
C ALA A 167 -4.27 20.76 -44.57
N ALA A 168 -5.33 20.48 -43.80
CA ALA A 168 -6.70 20.15 -44.21
C ALA A 168 -7.01 18.95 -45.15
N ALA A 169 -8.10 18.27 -44.74
CA ALA A 169 -9.13 17.61 -45.53
C ALA A 169 -8.91 16.16 -46.02
N PHE A 170 -9.68 15.23 -45.43
CA PHE A 170 -10.57 14.27 -46.13
C PHE A 170 -11.40 13.51 -45.07
N SER A 171 -12.57 14.01 -44.67
CA SER A 171 -13.90 13.61 -45.16
C SER A 171 -14.02 12.23 -45.82
N GLU A 172 -14.80 11.37 -45.16
CA GLU A 172 -15.78 10.40 -45.71
C GLU A 172 -15.37 9.12 -46.45
N ARG A 173 -16.25 8.12 -46.19
CA ARG A 173 -16.58 6.89 -46.92
C ARG A 173 -15.61 5.73 -46.73
N ALA A 174 -16.05 4.49 -46.53
CA ALA A 174 -17.35 3.82 -46.56
C ALA A 174 -17.12 2.48 -45.80
N ALA A 175 -18.04 1.63 -45.40
CA ALA A 175 -19.48 1.42 -45.53
C ALA A 175 -19.84 0.44 -44.40
#